data_AF-A0A3P7JJ35-F1
#
_entry.id   AF-A0A3P7JJ35-F1
#
_cell.length_a   1.000
_cell.length_b   1.000
_cell.length_c   1.000
_cell.angle_alpha   90.00
_cell.angle_beta   90.00
_cell.angle_gamma   90.00
#
_symmetry.space_group_name_H-M   'P 1'
#
loop_
_entity.id
_entity.type
_entity.pdbx_description
1 polymer ?
#
loop_
_entity_poly.entity_id
_entity_poly.type
_entity_poly.pdbx_seq_one_letter_code
_entity_poly.pdbx_strand_id
1 'polypeptide(L)'
;MAQRVGEELNAPEEVSYQIRYEGNRCDKTRILFMTDGVLMKEMESDIMLKKLFPVIEPKVMNVEARQFPVTVHFEKRTPDDYMVAAFRK
;
A
#
# COMPACT_ATOMS: atom_id res chain seq x y z
N MET A 1 0.20 4.30 -8.16
CA MET A 1 -0.74 3.16 -8.19
C MET A 1 -2.06 3.53 -8.84
N ALA A 2 -2.77 4.58 -8.37
CA ALA A 2 -4.05 5.00 -8.94
C ALA A 2 -4.05 5.14 -10.49
N GLN A 3 -3.06 5.83 -11.06
CA GLN A 3 -2.94 5.95 -12.52
C GLN A 3 -2.86 4.59 -13.23
N ARG A 4 -1.97 3.70 -12.79
CA ARG A 4 -1.81 2.36 -13.38
C ARG A 4 -3.10 1.55 -13.33
N VAL A 5 -3.80 1.56 -12.19
CA VAL A 5 -5.07 0.83 -12.06
C VAL A 5 -6.17 1.48 -12.90
N GLY A 6 -6.20 2.81 -13.03
CA GLY A 6 -7.10 3.51 -13.93
C GLY A 6 -6.88 3.14 -15.40
N GLU A 7 -5.62 3.01 -15.82
CA GLU A 7 -5.25 2.54 -17.17
C GLU A 7 -5.64 1.07 -17.37
N GLU A 8 -5.33 0.18 -16.42
CA GLU A 8 -5.66 -1.25 -16.47
C GLU A 8 -7.18 -1.51 -16.51
N LEU A 9 -7.99 -0.64 -15.89
CA LEU A 9 -9.46 -0.71 -15.91
C LEU A 9 -10.09 0.03 -17.09
N ASN A 10 -9.30 0.72 -17.92
CA ASN A 10 -9.80 1.63 -18.95
C ASN A 10 -10.81 2.67 -18.40
N ALA A 11 -10.59 3.13 -17.17
CA ALA A 11 -11.48 4.01 -16.43
C ALA A 11 -10.69 4.99 -15.52
N PRO A 12 -9.82 5.84 -16.08
CA PRO A 12 -8.94 6.71 -15.28
C PRO A 12 -9.68 7.73 -14.42
N GLU A 13 -10.89 8.13 -14.80
CA GLU A 13 -11.70 9.08 -14.02
C GLU A 13 -12.39 8.46 -12.80
N GLU A 14 -12.49 7.12 -12.73
CA GLU A 14 -13.10 6.41 -11.59
C GLU A 14 -12.06 6.03 -10.51
N VAL A 15 -10.77 6.18 -10.79
CA VAL A 15 -9.67 5.79 -9.91
C VAL A 15 -8.88 7.02 -9.46
N SER A 16 -8.92 7.30 -8.16
CA SER A 16 -8.28 8.48 -7.57
C SER A 16 -7.28 8.09 -6.48
N TYR A 17 -6.47 9.05 -6.07
CA TYR A 17 -5.65 8.95 -4.87
C TYR A 17 -5.85 10.15 -3.95
N GLN A 18 -5.58 9.92 -2.66
CA GLN A 18 -5.50 10.96 -1.64
C GLN A 18 -4.28 10.71 -0.78
N ILE A 19 -3.29 11.60 -0.87
CA ILE A 19 -2.16 11.68 0.04
C ILE A 19 -2.31 12.93 0.91
N ARG A 20 -1.37 13.14 1.84
CA ARG A 20 -1.52 14.14 2.91
C ARG A 20 -1.83 15.57 2.41
N TYR A 21 -1.17 16.01 1.34
CA TYR A 21 -1.25 17.39 0.85
C TYR A 21 -1.79 17.48 -0.59
N GLU A 22 -2.17 16.36 -1.18
CA GLU A 22 -2.54 16.28 -2.59
C GLU A 22 -3.55 15.14 -2.78
N GLY A 23 -4.48 15.33 -3.71
CA GLY A 23 -5.42 14.30 -4.08
C GLY A 23 -6.31 14.76 -5.23
N ASN A 24 -6.88 13.79 -5.94
CA ASN A 24 -7.74 14.02 -7.10
C ASN A 24 -9.10 13.31 -6.95
N ARG A 25 -9.56 13.11 -5.71
CA ARG A 25 -10.88 12.56 -5.41
C ARG A 25 -11.96 13.47 -5.97
N CYS A 26 -12.94 12.89 -6.66
CA CYS A 26 -14.09 13.56 -7.24
C CYS A 26 -15.35 12.70 -7.07
N ASP A 27 -16.49 13.20 -7.55
CA ASP A 27 -17.77 12.47 -7.44
C ASP A 27 -17.82 11.20 -8.28
N LYS A 28 -16.94 11.07 -9.28
CA LYS A 28 -16.80 9.86 -10.10
C LYS A 28 -15.90 8.80 -9.46
N THR A 29 -15.17 9.13 -8.39
CA THR A 29 -14.23 8.20 -7.74
C THR A 29 -14.96 6.99 -7.17
N ARG A 30 -14.59 5.79 -7.62
CA ARG A 30 -15.07 4.51 -7.10
C ARG A 30 -13.96 3.70 -6.45
N ILE A 31 -12.70 3.93 -6.84
CA ILE A 31 -11.52 3.34 -6.22
C ILE A 31 -10.63 4.47 -5.72
N LEU A 32 -10.32 4.47 -4.42
CA LEU A 32 -9.50 5.49 -3.78
C LEU A 32 -8.24 4.85 -3.17
N PHE A 33 -7.08 5.22 -3.71
CA PHE A 33 -5.78 4.91 -3.11
C PHE A 33 -5.44 5.97 -2.06
N MET A 34 -5.13 5.57 -0.83
CA MET A 34 -4.77 6.53 0.21
C MET A 34 -3.60 6.05 1.04
N THR A 35 -2.93 6.98 1.72
CA THR A 35 -1.96 6.64 2.75
C THR A 35 -2.66 6.40 4.08
N ASP A 36 -2.05 5.59 4.94
CA ASP A 36 -2.58 5.27 6.27
C ASP A 36 -2.90 6.52 7.09
N GLY A 37 -2.08 7.57 6.99
CA GLY A 37 -2.33 8.85 7.67
C GLY A 37 -3.61 9.56 7.21
N VAL A 38 -3.97 9.45 5.93
CA VAL A 38 -5.24 9.99 5.41
C VAL A 38 -6.40 9.14 5.92
N LEU A 39 -6.26 7.81 5.88
CA LEU A 39 -7.27 6.88 6.39
C LEU A 39 -7.56 7.12 7.88
N MET A 40 -6.51 7.22 8.70
CA MET A 40 -6.62 7.50 10.14
C MET A 40 -7.38 8.81 10.40
N LYS A 41 -7.08 9.86 9.63
CA LYS A 41 -7.80 11.13 9.73
C LYS A 41 -9.28 11.02 9.33
N GLU A 42 -9.62 10.18 8.35
CA GLU A 42 -11.04 9.91 8.04
C GLU A 42 -11.72 9.13 9.17
N MET A 43 -11.03 8.15 9.78
CA MET A 43 -11.54 7.38 10.92
C MET A 43 -11.81 8.24 12.17
N GLU A 44 -11.03 9.30 12.40
CA GLU A 44 -11.32 10.26 13.48
C GLU A 44 -12.71 10.90 13.32
N SER A 45 -13.16 11.09 12.07
CA SER A 45 -14.47 11.67 11.76
C SER A 45 -15.60 10.65 11.68
N ASP A 46 -15.30 9.44 11.20
CA ASP A 46 -16.23 8.31 11.10
C ASP A 46 -15.46 6.99 11.28
N ILE A 47 -15.44 6.50 12.52
CA ILE A 47 -14.76 5.25 12.90
C ILE A 47 -15.31 4.05 12.10
N MET A 48 -16.58 4.10 11.71
CA MET A 48 -17.23 3.01 10.97
C MET A 48 -16.92 3.06 9.46
N LEU A 49 -16.24 4.11 8.99
CA LEU A 49 -15.85 4.30 7.60
C LEU A 49 -16.98 4.00 6.61
N LYS A 50 -18.22 4.42 6.90
CA LYS A 50 -19.41 4.01 6.16
C LYS A 50 -19.37 4.44 4.69
N LYS A 51 -18.60 5.49 4.39
CA LYS A 51 -18.35 5.96 3.01
C LYS A 51 -17.43 5.03 2.22
N LEU A 52 -16.52 4.32 2.88
CA LEU A 52 -15.57 3.38 2.25
C LEU A 52 -16.08 1.94 2.28
N PHE A 53 -16.70 1.52 3.39
CA PHE A 53 -17.17 0.15 3.62
C PHE A 53 -18.63 0.11 4.10
N PRO A 54 -19.61 0.42 3.23
CA PRO A 54 -21.02 0.55 3.64
C PRO A 54 -21.70 -0.78 4.01
N VAL A 55 -21.20 -1.93 3.54
CA VAL A 55 -21.95 -3.21 3.59
C VAL A 55 -21.19 -4.34 4.29
N ILE A 56 -19.85 -4.36 4.23
CA ILE A 56 -19.06 -5.54 4.60
C ILE A 56 -17.82 -5.12 5.39
N GLU A 57 -17.58 -5.80 6.51
CA GLU A 57 -16.29 -5.77 7.20
C GLU A 57 -15.21 -6.47 6.35
N PRO A 58 -14.04 -5.85 6.12
CA PRO A 58 -13.00 -6.43 5.27
C PRO A 58 -12.57 -7.84 5.74
N LYS A 59 -12.66 -8.82 4.85
CA LYS A 59 -12.22 -10.19 5.13
C LYS A 59 -10.72 -10.34 4.87
N VAL A 60 -10.04 -11.07 5.75
CA VAL A 60 -8.63 -11.43 5.55
C VAL A 60 -8.54 -12.63 4.61
N MET A 61 -7.72 -12.54 3.56
CA MET A 61 -7.44 -13.62 2.63
C MET A 61 -5.92 -13.74 2.45
N ASN A 62 -5.39 -14.96 2.44
CA ASN A 62 -3.99 -15.21 2.07
C ASN A 62 -3.88 -15.39 0.56
N VAL A 63 -3.03 -14.59 -0.10
CA VAL A 63 -2.75 -14.68 -1.53
C VAL A 63 -1.25 -14.85 -1.73
N GLU A 64 -0.84 -16.04 -2.15
CA GLU A 64 0.58 -16.36 -2.40
C GLU A 64 1.13 -15.54 -3.57
N ALA A 65 2.32 -14.97 -3.40
CA ALA A 65 3.04 -14.26 -4.44
C ALA A 65 4.03 -15.17 -5.18
N ARG A 66 4.39 -14.81 -6.42
CA ARG A 66 5.47 -15.51 -7.13
C ARG A 66 6.79 -15.27 -6.40
N GLN A 67 7.52 -16.33 -6.10
CA GLN A 67 8.85 -16.26 -5.52
C GLN A 67 9.89 -16.61 -6.59
N PHE A 68 10.98 -15.86 -6.62
CA PHE A 68 12.18 -16.23 -7.36
C PHE A 68 13.19 -16.82 -6.37
N PRO A 69 13.92 -17.89 -6.71
CA PRO A 69 14.86 -18.50 -5.79
C PRO A 69 15.96 -17.50 -5.43
N VAL A 70 16.14 -17.27 -4.13
CA VAL A 70 17.23 -16.45 -3.56
C VAL A 70 18.05 -17.35 -2.65
N THR A 71 19.34 -17.50 -2.94
CA THR A 71 20.26 -18.25 -2.08
C THR A 71 20.64 -17.41 -0.87
N VAL A 72 20.33 -17.90 0.32
CA VAL A 72 20.65 -17.21 1.57
C VAL A 72 22.03 -17.62 2.06
N HIS A 73 22.93 -16.65 2.23
CA HIS A 73 24.28 -16.84 2.76
C HIS A 73 24.45 -16.14 4.11
N PHE A 74 24.68 -16.92 5.16
CA PHE A 74 24.94 -16.40 6.51
C PHE A 74 26.46 -16.36 6.78
N GLU A 75 26.91 -15.30 7.45
CA GLU A 75 28.24 -15.27 8.04
C GLU A 75 28.29 -16.10 9.32
N LYS A 76 29.41 -16.78 9.56
CA LYS A 76 29.60 -17.62 10.75
C LYS A 76 29.63 -16.81 12.05
N ARG A 77 29.89 -15.50 11.97
CA ARG A 77 29.98 -14.59 13.11
C ARG A 77 29.31 -13.28 12.73
N THR A 78 28.60 -12.68 13.67
CA THR A 78 28.05 -11.34 13.49
C THR A 78 29.19 -10.33 13.67
N PRO A 79 29.50 -9.50 12.66
CA PRO A 79 30.53 -8.48 12.78
C PRO A 79 30.04 -7.31 13.65
N ASP A 80 30.94 -6.74 14.46
CA ASP A 80 30.64 -5.55 15.26
C ASP A 80 30.46 -4.30 14.38
N ASP A 81 31.25 -4.20 13.30
CA ASP A 81 31.15 -3.15 12.28
C ASP A 81 30.52 -3.71 11.00
N TYR A 82 29.22 -3.46 10.84
CA TYR A 82 28.45 -3.91 9.69
C TYR A 82 28.82 -3.16 8.39
N MET A 83 29.38 -1.96 8.47
CA MET A 83 29.76 -1.17 7.29
C MET A 83 31.01 -1.75 6.64
N VAL A 84 32.03 -2.05 7.44
CA VAL A 84 33.25 -2.72 6.95
C VAL A 84 32.94 -4.14 6.48
N ALA A 85 32.07 -4.86 7.19
CA ALA A 85 31.65 -6.20 6.78
C ALA A 85 30.89 -6.20 5.45
N ALA A 86 29.96 -5.26 5.25
CA ALA A 86 29.22 -5.11 4.00
C ALA A 86 30.12 -4.74 2.82
N PHE A 87 31.14 -3.91 3.03
CA PHE A 87 32.11 -3.58 1.98
C PHE A 87 33.00 -4.77 1.57
N ARG A 88 33.29 -5.67 2.51
CA ARG A 88 34.15 -6.85 2.28
C ARG A 88 33.41 -8.07 1.71
N LYS A 89 32.08 -8.02 1.63
CA LYS A 89 31.22 -9.12 1.22
C LYS A 89 30.96 -9.11 -0.29
#